data_AF-K2AVF4-F1
#
_entry.id   AF-K2AVF4-F1
#
_cell.length_a   1.000
_cell.length_b   1.000
_cell.length_c   1.000
_cell.angle_alpha   90.00
_cell.angle_beta   90.00
_cell.angle_gamma   90.00
#
_symmetry.space_group_name_H-M   'P 1'
#
loop_
_entity.id
_entity.type
_entity.pdbx_description
1 polymer ?
#
loop_
_entity_poly.entity_id
_entity_poly.type
_entity_poly.pdbx_seq_one_letter_code
_entity_poly.pdbx_strand_id
1 'polypeptide(L)'
;MKDKPVALDANDLLDYFVTLNEQYHLLSLEDPFSDDDWDHWKKITERLGRDTLIVGDDLIATNKERLLKAIAQKACNATVIKPNQVGTITETLEAVKIAKSNGLKIVVSHRSGETNDDFIVDFAVAVQADYVKFGAPARGERVAKYNRLLEIEHELS
;
A
#
# COMPACT_ATOMS: atom_id res chain seq x y z
N MET A 1 20.37 9.72 -13.53
CA MET A 1 20.36 8.67 -14.57
C MET A 1 20.74 9.29 -15.91
N LYS A 2 21.61 8.64 -16.70
CA LYS A 2 21.81 9.03 -18.10
C LYS A 2 20.60 8.54 -18.88
N ASP A 3 20.02 9.40 -19.71
CA ASP A 3 18.90 9.05 -20.58
C ASP A 3 19.29 7.82 -21.43
N LYS A 4 18.57 6.71 -21.22
CA LYS A 4 18.80 5.44 -21.94
C LYS A 4 17.61 5.24 -22.88
N PRO A 5 17.83 5.10 -24.19
CA PRO A 5 16.74 4.95 -25.17
C PRO A 5 16.08 3.57 -25.16
N VAL A 6 16.43 2.70 -24.20
CA VAL A 6 15.95 1.32 -24.11
C VAL A 6 15.22 1.15 -22.78
N ALA A 7 14.04 0.54 -22.84
CA ALA A 7 13.27 0.18 -21.64
C ALA A 7 14.12 -0.71 -20.72
N LEU A 8 14.02 -0.47 -19.42
CA LEU A 8 14.66 -1.33 -18.43
C LEU A 8 13.96 -2.69 -18.43
N ASP A 9 14.74 -3.77 -18.39
CA ASP A 9 14.19 -5.05 -17.98
C ASP A 9 13.92 -5.06 -16.46
N ALA A 10 13.30 -6.14 -15.96
CA ALA A 10 12.92 -6.21 -14.56
C ALA A 10 14.11 -6.22 -13.58
N ASN A 11 15.29 -6.74 -13.97
CA ASN A 11 16.47 -6.70 -13.11
C ASN A 11 17.10 -5.30 -13.12
N ASP A 12 17.17 -4.66 -14.29
CA ASP A 12 17.62 -3.27 -14.40
C ASP A 12 16.72 -2.31 -13.60
N LEU A 13 15.40 -2.54 -13.60
CA LEU A 13 14.44 -1.77 -12.81
C LEU A 13 14.61 -2.01 -11.30
N LEU A 14 14.89 -3.25 -10.89
CA LEU A 14 15.21 -3.59 -9.50
C LEU A 14 16.44 -2.82 -9.02
N ASP A 15 17.53 -2.86 -9.78
CA ASP A 15 18.77 -2.15 -9.44
C ASP A 15 18.58 -0.64 -9.39
N TYR A 16 17.68 -0.11 -10.24
CA TYR A 16 17.28 1.28 -10.17
C TYR A 16 16.58 1.62 -8.84
N PHE A 17 15.60 0.83 -8.41
CA PHE A 17 14.93 1.08 -7.12
C PHE A 17 15.90 0.95 -5.93
N VAL A 18 16.84 0.01 -5.97
CA VAL A 18 17.91 -0.08 -4.96
C VAL A 18 18.74 1.20 -4.93
N THR A 19 19.17 1.70 -6.09
CA THR A 19 19.94 2.94 -6.20
C THR A 19 19.14 4.14 -5.67
N LEU A 20 17.85 4.24 -5.98
CA LEU A 20 16.98 5.29 -5.43
C LEU A 20 16.88 5.20 -3.91
N ASN A 21 16.75 3.99 -3.36
CA ASN A 21 16.67 3.81 -1.91
C ASN A 21 17.97 4.17 -1.19
N GLU A 22 19.13 3.88 -1.78
CA GLU A 22 20.43 4.31 -1.25
C GLU A 22 20.57 5.83 -1.22
N GLN A 23 20.00 6.53 -2.21
CA GLN A 23 20.10 7.98 -2.33
C GLN A 23 19.09 8.74 -1.47
N TYR A 24 17.87 8.24 -1.37
CA TYR A 24 16.74 8.98 -0.79
C TYR A 24 16.14 8.33 0.45
N HIS A 25 16.55 7.11 0.81
CA HIS A 25 16.03 6.35 1.95
C HIS A 25 14.51 6.28 1.94
N LEU A 26 13.96 5.61 0.92
CA LEU A 26 12.52 5.52 0.69
C LEU A 26 11.85 4.81 1.87
N LEU A 27 10.89 5.48 2.49
CA LEU A 27 10.02 4.87 3.50
C LEU A 27 9.16 3.76 2.89
N SER A 28 8.67 3.97 1.67
CA SER A 28 7.68 3.11 1.02
C SER A 28 7.87 3.08 -0.49
N LEU A 29 7.66 1.91 -1.08
CA LEU A 29 7.66 1.63 -2.51
C LEU A 29 6.45 0.75 -2.83
N GLU A 30 5.49 1.31 -3.57
CA GLU A 30 4.23 0.64 -3.93
C GLU A 30 4.29 0.15 -5.37
N ASP A 31 3.84 -1.09 -5.61
CA ASP A 31 3.79 -1.76 -6.92
C ASP A 31 5.03 -1.55 -7.82
N PRO A 32 6.25 -1.96 -7.37
CA PRO A 32 7.46 -1.82 -8.17
C PRO A 32 7.48 -2.68 -9.44
N PHE A 33 6.67 -3.75 -9.50
CA PHE A 33 6.59 -4.67 -10.64
C PHE A 33 5.14 -5.03 -10.95
N SER A 34 4.94 -5.66 -12.11
CA SER A 34 3.68 -6.27 -12.52
C SER A 34 3.07 -7.16 -11.43
N ASP A 35 1.74 -7.25 -11.40
CA ASP A 35 1.01 -8.01 -10.39
C ASP A 35 1.16 -9.53 -10.56
N ASP A 36 1.69 -10.01 -11.68
CA ASP A 36 2.02 -11.41 -11.94
C ASP A 36 3.52 -11.74 -11.79
N ASP A 37 4.39 -10.75 -11.56
CA ASP A 37 5.84 -10.93 -11.48
C ASP A 37 6.32 -11.25 -10.05
N TRP A 38 5.84 -12.37 -9.53
CA TRP A 38 6.13 -12.81 -8.16
C TRP A 38 7.63 -12.95 -7.87
N ASP A 39 8.44 -13.26 -8.88
CA ASP A 39 9.88 -13.44 -8.73
C ASP A 39 10.58 -12.12 -8.41
N HIS A 40 10.25 -11.03 -9.11
CA HIS A 40 10.86 -9.72 -8.82
C HIS A 40 10.31 -9.08 -7.54
N TRP A 41 9.04 -9.32 -7.21
CA TRP A 41 8.48 -8.94 -5.90
C TRP A 41 9.23 -9.57 -4.71
N LYS A 42 9.57 -10.87 -4.81
CA LYS A 42 10.42 -11.53 -3.79
C LYS A 42 11.79 -10.87 -3.71
N LYS A 43 12.47 -10.72 -4.86
CA LYS A 43 13.82 -10.13 -4.90
C LYS A 43 13.86 -8.73 -4.30
N ILE A 44 12.93 -7.84 -4.65
CA ILE A 44 12.93 -6.47 -4.11
C ILE A 44 12.62 -6.46 -2.60
N THR A 45 11.72 -7.32 -2.14
CA THR A 45 11.43 -7.47 -0.71
C THR A 45 12.62 -8.03 0.07
N GLU A 46 13.35 -8.99 -0.48
CA GLU A 46 14.60 -9.48 0.11
C GLU A 46 15.67 -8.39 0.19
N ARG A 47 15.76 -7.52 -0.82
CA ARG A 47 16.79 -6.48 -0.91
C ARG A 47 16.50 -5.25 -0.06
N LEU A 48 15.24 -4.81 -0.02
CA LEU A 48 14.84 -3.52 0.57
C LEU A 48 13.83 -3.65 1.72
N GLY A 49 13.14 -4.78 1.84
CA GLY A 49 12.00 -4.96 2.76
C GLY A 49 12.35 -4.94 4.25
N ARG A 50 13.63 -4.80 4.61
CA ARG A 50 14.04 -4.59 6.01
C ARG A 50 13.76 -3.16 6.47
N ASP A 51 14.05 -2.18 5.61
CA ASP A 51 14.05 -0.75 5.97
C ASP A 51 13.04 0.06 5.13
N THR A 52 12.48 -0.54 4.08
CA THR A 52 11.47 0.07 3.20
C THR A 52 10.20 -0.77 3.19
N LEU A 53 9.04 -0.10 3.23
CA LEU A 53 7.75 -0.75 3.02
C LEU A 53 7.60 -1.09 1.54
N ILE A 54 7.60 -2.38 1.21
CA ILE A 54 7.24 -2.89 -0.10
C ILE A 54 5.74 -3.17 -0.06
N VAL A 55 4.97 -2.31 -0.73
CA VAL A 55 3.51 -2.26 -0.60
C VAL A 55 2.86 -2.88 -1.84
N GLY A 56 2.04 -3.90 -1.65
CA GLY A 56 1.19 -4.46 -2.71
C GLY A 56 -0.16 -3.76 -2.78
N ASP A 57 -0.45 -3.09 -3.89
CA ASP A 57 -1.79 -2.59 -4.24
C ASP A 57 -2.42 -3.47 -5.31
N ASP A 58 -1.93 -3.47 -6.55
CA ASP A 58 -2.41 -4.37 -7.62
C ASP A 58 -1.97 -5.82 -7.39
N LEU A 59 -0.79 -6.04 -6.79
CA LEU A 59 -0.31 -7.38 -6.42
C LEU A 59 -1.31 -8.13 -5.53
N ILE A 60 -2.00 -7.43 -4.64
CA ILE A 60 -2.93 -8.02 -3.67
C ILE A 60 -4.38 -7.73 -4.06
N ALA A 61 -4.66 -6.52 -4.54
CA ALA A 61 -5.98 -6.00 -4.90
C ALA A 61 -7.02 -6.19 -3.79
N THR A 62 -6.59 -6.12 -2.52
CA THR A 62 -7.38 -6.49 -1.33
C THR A 62 -7.97 -7.92 -1.39
N ASN A 63 -7.57 -8.76 -2.36
CA ASN A 63 -8.09 -10.10 -2.56
C ASN A 63 -7.42 -11.11 -1.62
N LYS A 64 -8.23 -11.90 -0.90
CA LYS A 64 -7.76 -12.86 0.11
C LYS A 64 -6.78 -13.91 -0.45
N GLU A 65 -7.04 -14.47 -1.63
CA GLU A 65 -6.18 -15.51 -2.21
C GLU A 65 -4.82 -14.93 -2.61
N ARG A 66 -4.83 -13.74 -3.23
CA ARG A 66 -3.60 -13.02 -3.60
C ARG A 66 -2.80 -12.59 -2.38
N LEU A 67 -3.47 -12.13 -1.32
CA LEU A 67 -2.84 -11.80 -0.04
C LEU A 67 -2.14 -13.03 0.56
N LEU A 68 -2.82 -14.17 0.63
CA LEU A 68 -2.24 -15.41 1.16
C LEU A 68 -1.03 -15.87 0.33
N LYS A 69 -1.10 -15.72 -1.00
CA LYS A 69 0.03 -16.01 -1.90
C LYS A 69 1.21 -15.06 -1.66
N ALA A 70 0.98 -13.76 -1.51
CA ALA A 70 2.01 -12.77 -1.20
C ALA A 70 2.71 -13.07 0.13
N ILE A 71 1.95 -13.44 1.16
CA ILE A 71 2.48 -13.85 2.46
C ILE A 71 3.34 -15.11 2.30
N ALA A 72 2.82 -16.16 1.65
CA ALA A 72 3.54 -17.42 1.47
C ALA A 72 4.86 -17.24 0.71
N GLN A 73 4.88 -16.32 -0.25
CA GLN A 73 6.07 -16.01 -1.03
C GLN A 73 6.99 -14.97 -0.40
N LYS A 74 6.59 -14.30 0.68
CA LYS A 74 7.28 -13.12 1.23
C LYS A 74 7.49 -12.03 0.16
N ALA A 75 6.47 -11.84 -0.67
CA ALA A 75 6.53 -10.95 -1.83
C ALA A 75 6.47 -9.47 -1.46
N CYS A 76 5.94 -9.12 -0.28
CA CYS A 76 5.80 -7.76 0.22
C CYS A 76 5.74 -7.77 1.76
N ASN A 77 5.88 -6.60 2.40
CA ASN A 77 5.75 -6.43 3.86
C ASN A 77 4.65 -5.43 4.26
N ALA A 78 3.91 -4.91 3.28
CA ALA A 78 2.78 -4.01 3.46
C ALA A 78 1.73 -4.25 2.37
N THR A 79 0.47 -3.90 2.66
CA THR A 79 -0.64 -4.00 1.70
C THR A 79 -1.48 -2.73 1.71
N VAL A 80 -1.89 -2.32 0.51
CA VAL A 80 -2.97 -1.34 0.38
C VAL A 80 -4.31 -2.05 0.64
N ILE A 81 -5.18 -1.39 1.40
CA ILE A 81 -6.56 -1.82 1.65
C ILE A 81 -7.50 -0.77 1.07
N LYS A 82 -8.31 -1.21 0.11
CA LYS A 82 -9.40 -0.43 -0.50
C LYS A 82 -10.69 -1.21 -0.34
N PRO A 83 -11.61 -0.82 0.56
CA PRO A 83 -12.81 -1.60 0.84
C PRO A 83 -13.65 -1.93 -0.41
N ASN A 84 -13.65 -1.03 -1.39
CA ASN A 84 -14.39 -1.21 -2.63
C ASN A 84 -13.76 -2.20 -3.64
N GLN A 85 -12.54 -2.71 -3.41
CA GLN A 85 -11.94 -3.76 -4.25
C GLN A 85 -12.53 -5.15 -3.97
N VAL A 86 -12.98 -5.40 -2.73
CA VAL A 86 -13.60 -6.67 -2.33
C VAL A 86 -15.12 -6.56 -2.27
N GLY A 87 -15.64 -5.38 -1.92
CA GLY A 87 -17.06 -5.05 -2.06
C GLY A 87 -17.85 -5.05 -0.75
N THR A 88 -17.37 -5.72 0.30
CA THR A 88 -17.98 -5.68 1.63
C THR A 88 -17.01 -5.33 2.75
N ILE A 89 -17.53 -4.72 3.82
CA ILE A 89 -16.74 -4.40 5.01
C ILE A 89 -16.25 -5.67 5.71
N THR A 90 -17.08 -6.71 5.80
CA THR A 90 -16.71 -7.98 6.44
C THR A 90 -15.50 -8.62 5.78
N GLU A 91 -15.48 -8.71 4.46
CA GLU A 91 -14.36 -9.31 3.75
C GLU A 91 -13.11 -8.42 3.79
N THR A 92 -13.30 -7.09 3.80
CA THR A 92 -12.19 -6.14 3.98
C THR A 92 -11.55 -6.30 5.38
N LEU A 93 -12.37 -6.44 6.42
CA LEU A 93 -11.90 -6.71 7.79
C LEU A 93 -11.17 -8.06 7.89
N GLU A 94 -11.64 -9.07 7.15
CA GLU A 94 -10.94 -10.35 7.07
C GLU A 94 -9.55 -10.20 6.42
N ALA A 95 -9.46 -9.48 5.30
CA ALA A 95 -8.18 -9.21 4.63
C ALA A 95 -7.20 -8.46 5.56
N VAL A 96 -7.69 -7.42 6.25
CA VAL A 96 -6.91 -6.69 7.26
C VAL A 96 -6.42 -7.62 8.36
N LYS A 97 -7.30 -8.47 8.91
CA LYS A 97 -6.96 -9.41 9.98
C LYS A 97 -5.88 -10.39 9.54
N ILE A 98 -5.99 -10.94 8.33
CA ILE A 98 -5.01 -11.86 7.75
C ILE A 98 -3.65 -11.16 7.59
N ALA A 99 -3.64 -9.97 6.98
CA ALA A 99 -2.42 -9.20 6.77
C ALA A 99 -1.71 -8.88 8.10
N LYS A 100 -2.45 -8.33 9.07
CA LYS A 100 -1.90 -8.02 10.41
C LYS A 100 -1.37 -9.22 11.15
N SER A 101 -2.10 -10.34 11.12
CA SER A 101 -1.69 -11.58 11.80
C SER A 101 -0.41 -12.17 11.21
N ASN A 102 -0.05 -11.78 9.99
CA ASN A 102 1.18 -12.18 9.32
C ASN A 102 2.24 -11.07 9.28
N GLY A 103 2.06 -10.00 10.06
CA GLY A 103 3.04 -8.93 10.23
C GLY A 103 3.10 -7.94 9.06
N LEU A 104 2.16 -7.97 8.12
CA LEU A 104 2.09 -6.96 7.06
C LEU A 104 1.54 -5.65 7.63
N LYS A 105 2.15 -4.54 7.19
CA LYS A 105 1.66 -3.18 7.46
C LYS A 105 0.42 -2.87 6.63
N ILE A 106 -0.51 -2.13 7.23
CA ILE A 106 -1.78 -1.78 6.59
C ILE A 106 -1.75 -0.33 6.13
N VAL A 107 -2.00 -0.11 4.84
CA VAL A 107 -2.19 1.22 4.25
C VAL A 107 -3.63 1.35 3.76
N VAL A 108 -4.48 2.09 4.47
CA VAL A 108 -5.85 2.35 3.99
C VAL A 108 -5.80 3.46 2.93
N SER A 109 -6.35 3.21 1.75
CA SER A 109 -6.23 4.11 0.61
C SER A 109 -7.58 4.50 0.03
N HIS A 110 -7.63 5.73 -0.50
CA HIS A 110 -8.71 6.20 -1.36
C HIS A 110 -8.71 5.50 -2.73
N ARG A 111 -9.66 5.91 -3.58
CA ARG A 111 -9.62 5.70 -5.04
C ARG A 111 -9.40 7.01 -5.82
N SER A 112 -9.00 6.90 -7.10
CA SER A 112 -8.79 8.06 -7.98
C SER A 112 -10.08 8.84 -8.25
N GLY A 113 -11.22 8.16 -8.36
CA GLY A 113 -12.55 8.74 -8.25
C GLY A 113 -13.03 8.67 -6.81
N GLU A 114 -13.23 9.83 -6.16
CA GLU A 114 -13.70 9.93 -4.78
C GLU A 114 -14.90 10.86 -4.66
N THR A 115 -15.59 10.75 -3.53
CA THR A 115 -16.68 11.64 -3.11
C THR A 115 -16.28 12.38 -1.83
N ASN A 116 -17.16 13.22 -1.28
CA ASN A 116 -16.90 13.84 0.03
C ASN A 116 -17.16 12.89 1.22
N ASP A 117 -17.54 11.64 0.97
CA ASP A 117 -17.67 10.61 2.01
C ASP A 117 -16.31 10.35 2.66
N ASP A 118 -16.23 10.34 3.98
CA ASP A 118 -15.01 10.20 4.78
C ASP A 118 -14.93 8.85 5.51
N PHE A 119 -15.79 7.89 5.19
CA PHE A 119 -15.88 6.57 5.83
C PHE A 119 -14.53 5.87 6.00
N ILE A 120 -13.65 5.99 4.99
CA ILE A 120 -12.34 5.33 4.99
C ILE A 120 -11.43 5.80 6.14
N VAL A 121 -11.70 6.96 6.73
CA VAL A 121 -10.96 7.50 7.88
C VAL A 121 -11.35 6.76 9.15
N ASP A 122 -12.65 6.73 9.47
CA ASP A 122 -13.18 5.95 10.59
C ASP A 122 -12.80 4.48 10.47
N PHE A 123 -12.88 3.93 9.25
CA PHE A 123 -12.40 2.58 8.97
C PHE A 123 -10.92 2.41 9.30
N ALA A 124 -10.05 3.32 8.84
CA ALA A 124 -8.61 3.26 9.09
C ALA A 124 -8.28 3.30 10.59
N VAL A 125 -8.95 4.16 11.35
CA VAL A 125 -8.79 4.27 12.80
C VAL A 125 -9.29 2.99 13.48
N ALA A 126 -10.48 2.50 13.12
CA ALA A 126 -11.08 1.29 13.70
C ALA A 126 -10.22 0.05 13.48
N VAL A 127 -9.62 -0.08 12.29
CA VAL A 127 -8.70 -1.19 12.00
C VAL A 127 -7.30 -0.97 12.51
N GLN A 128 -7.00 0.19 13.12
CA GLN A 128 -5.65 0.61 13.55
C GLN A 128 -4.64 0.49 12.40
N ALA A 129 -4.97 1.05 11.23
CA ALA A 129 -4.07 1.05 10.09
C ALA A 129 -2.74 1.72 10.45
N ASP A 130 -1.63 1.22 9.91
CA ASP A 130 -0.31 1.81 10.14
C ASP A 130 -0.16 3.13 9.37
N TYR A 131 -0.76 3.21 8.18
CA TYR A 131 -0.73 4.39 7.32
C TYR A 131 -2.06 4.62 6.61
N VAL A 132 -2.24 5.86 6.13
CA VAL A 132 -3.36 6.26 5.27
C VAL A 132 -2.85 6.96 4.01
N LYS A 133 -3.54 6.76 2.90
CA LYS A 133 -3.26 7.42 1.61
C LYS A 133 -4.54 8.09 1.10
N PHE A 134 -4.75 9.33 1.52
CA PHE A 134 -5.95 10.13 1.18
C PHE A 134 -5.72 11.11 0.03
N GLY A 135 -4.51 11.16 -0.54
CA GLY A 135 -4.18 12.02 -1.68
C GLY A 135 -3.64 13.37 -1.24
N ALA A 136 -3.35 14.25 -2.19
CA ALA A 136 -2.87 15.59 -1.83
C ALA A 136 -3.90 16.32 -0.96
N PRO A 137 -3.48 17.22 -0.05
CA PRO A 137 -4.37 18.09 0.73
C PRO A 137 -4.93 19.21 -0.17
N ALA A 138 -5.60 18.80 -1.26
CA ALA A 138 -6.18 19.62 -2.29
C ALA A 138 -7.39 18.89 -2.87
N ARG A 139 -8.39 19.64 -3.34
CA ARG A 139 -9.71 19.16 -3.79
C ARG A 139 -10.58 18.64 -2.63
N GLY A 140 -11.85 18.99 -2.65
CA GLY A 140 -12.77 18.80 -1.51
C GLY A 140 -12.88 17.34 -1.07
N GLU A 141 -12.92 16.42 -2.02
CA GLU A 141 -13.07 14.98 -1.77
C GLU A 141 -11.86 14.36 -1.05
N ARG A 142 -10.69 15.01 -1.09
CA ARG A 142 -9.48 14.58 -0.38
C ARG A 142 -9.39 15.24 0.98
N VAL A 143 -9.63 16.55 1.01
CA VAL A 143 -9.60 17.36 2.23
C VAL A 143 -10.64 16.87 3.24
N ALA A 144 -11.81 16.40 2.81
CA ALA A 144 -12.82 15.82 3.69
C ALA A 144 -12.25 14.72 4.62
N LYS A 145 -11.39 13.84 4.09
CA LYS A 145 -10.77 12.75 4.87
C LYS A 145 -9.77 13.28 5.90
N TYR A 146 -8.99 14.30 5.54
CA TYR A 146 -8.06 14.93 6.48
C TYR A 146 -8.79 15.66 7.60
N ASN A 147 -9.89 16.36 7.28
CA ASN A 147 -10.73 17.01 8.30
C ASN A 147 -11.32 15.99 9.27
N ARG A 148 -11.88 14.89 8.76
CA ARG A 148 -12.42 13.83 9.61
C ARG A 148 -11.35 13.21 10.52
N LEU A 149 -10.12 13.07 10.03
CA LEU A 149 -9.02 12.54 10.84
C LEU A 149 -8.68 13.48 12.01
N LEU A 150 -8.69 14.80 11.78
CA LEU A 150 -8.49 15.80 12.83
C LEU A 150 -9.65 15.82 13.83
N GLU A 151 -10.89 15.63 13.38
CA GLU A 151 -12.05 15.51 14.27
C GLU A 151 -11.91 14.30 15.20
N ILE A 152 -11.58 13.12 14.65
CA ILE A 152 -11.37 11.91 15.46
C ILE A 152 -10.22 12.09 16.45
N GLU A 153 -9.11 12.72 16.04
CA GLU A 153 -8.01 13.04 16.96
C GLU A 153 -8.51 13.91 18.12
N HIS A 154 -9.29 14.95 17.83
CA HIS A 154 -9.85 15.84 18.84
C HIS A 154 -10.81 15.13 19.80
N GLU A 155 -11.60 14.17 19.31
CA GLU A 155 -12.52 13.35 20.12
C GLU A 155 -11.81 12.36 21.05
N LEU A 156 -10.62 11.88 20.66
CA LEU A 156 -9.85 10.85 21.39
C LEU A 156 -8.72 11.40 22.27
N SER A 157 -8.40 12.69 22.15
CA SER A 157 -7.39 13.39 22.95
C SER A 157 -7.93 13.88 24.29
#